data_AF-A0A353YXN5-F1
#
_entry.id   AF-A0A353YXN5-F1
#
_cell.length_a   1.000
_cell.length_b   1.000
_cell.length_c   1.000
_cell.angle_alpha   90.00
_cell.angle_beta   90.00
_cell.angle_gamma   90.00
#
_symmetry.space_group_name_H-M   'P 1'
#
loop_
_entity.id
_entity.type
_entity.pdbx_description
1 polymer ?
#
loop_
_entity_poly.entity_id
_entity_poly.type
_entity_poly.pdbx_seq_one_letter_code
_entity_poly.pdbx_strand_id
1 'polypeptide(L)' 'GIAIGSAASVAMDNRVDNRIMYTVGMAVKELGLMGPDVKIIYGIPLSASSKNVFFDRK' A
#
# COMPACT_ATOMS: atom_id res chain seq x y z
N GLY A 1 14.45 4.07 -1.21
CA GLY A 1 13.40 4.42 -0.25
C GLY A 1 13.52 3.53 0.97
N ILE A 2 14.31 3.94 1.96
CA ILE A 2 14.56 3.14 3.17
C ILE A 2 13.29 3.02 4.01
N ALA A 3 12.54 4.12 4.18
CA ALA A 3 11.27 4.10 4.91
C ALA A 3 10.24 3.13 4.28
N ILE A 4 10.06 3.19 2.96
CA ILE A 4 9.13 2.32 2.24
C ILE A 4 9.56 0.85 2.34
N GLY A 5 10.85 0.56 2.11
CA GLY A 5 11.38 -0.80 2.21
C GLY A 5 11.32 -1.35 3.63
N SER A 6 11.61 -0.52 4.64
CA SER A 6 11.49 -0.89 6.05
C SER A 6 10.05 -1.20 6.43
N ALA A 7 9.08 -0.41 5.99
CA ALA A 7 7.66 -0.66 6.24
C ALA A 7 7.19 -1.97 5.60
N ALA A 8 7.58 -2.21 4.35
CA ALA A 8 7.27 -3.47 3.65
C ALA A 8 7.92 -4.68 4.35
N SER A 9 9.18 -4.55 4.80
CA SER A 9 9.89 -5.59 5.54
C SER A 9 9.18 -5.95 6.83
N VAL A 10 8.82 -4.95 7.65
CA VAL A 10 8.10 -5.17 8.92
C VAL A 10 6.76 -5.86 8.68
N ALA A 11 6.03 -5.50 7.63
CA ALA A 11 4.78 -6.17 7.29
C ALA A 11 5.01 -7.63 6.85
N MET A 12 6.07 -7.90 6.09
CA MET A 12 6.45 -9.28 5.70
C MET A 12 6.87 -10.13 6.91
N ASP A 13 7.60 -9.56 7.87
CA ASP A 13 8.02 -10.25 9.10
C ASP A 13 6.79 -10.71 9.92
N ASN A 14 5.70 -9.96 9.85
CA ASN A 14 4.42 -10.28 10.47
C ASN A 14 3.49 -11.13 9.57
N ARG A 15 3.99 -11.66 8.44
CA ARG A 15 3.22 -12.45 7.46
C ARG A 15 1.99 -11.72 6.88
N VAL A 16 2.01 -10.38 6.89
CA VAL A 16 0.96 -9.55 6.30
C VAL A 16 1.24 -9.35 4.82
N ASP A 17 0.26 -9.66 3.97
CA ASP A 17 0.36 -9.38 2.53
C ASP A 17 0.42 -7.87 2.32
N ASN A 18 1.46 -7.42 1.64
CA ASN A 18 1.69 -6.02 1.38
C ASN A 18 2.34 -5.83 0.00
N ARG A 19 2.08 -4.68 -0.62
CA ARG A 19 2.63 -4.30 -1.92
C ARG A 19 2.88 -2.81 -1.95
N ILE A 20 3.94 -2.37 -2.63
CA ILE A 20 4.14 -0.95 -2.91
C ILE A 20 3.33 -0.59 -4.16
N MET A 21 2.36 0.30 -4.02
CA MET A 21 1.47 0.72 -5.11
C MET A 21 1.69 2.19 -5.46
N TYR A 22 2.19 2.43 -6.68
CA TYR A 22 2.31 3.77 -7.26
C TYR A 22 0.95 4.34 -7.66
N THR A 23 0.04 3.51 -8.16
CA THR A 23 -1.29 3.92 -8.63
C THR A 23 -2.14 4.55 -7.52
N VAL A 24 -2.08 4.00 -6.31
CA VAL A 24 -2.73 4.59 -5.13
C VAL A 24 -2.17 5.98 -4.85
N GLY A 25 -0.85 6.15 -4.92
CA GLY A 25 -0.21 7.45 -4.73
C GLY A 25 -0.61 8.48 -5.79
N MET A 26 -0.73 8.06 -7.05
CA MET A 26 -1.25 8.90 -8.13
C MET A 26 -2.69 9.34 -7.89
N ALA A 27 -3.56 8.41 -7.51
CA ALA A 27 -4.96 8.74 -7.19
C ALA A 27 -5.06 9.74 -6.03
N VAL A 28 -4.27 9.54 -4.96
CA VAL A 28 -4.22 10.47 -3.81
C VAL A 28 -3.74 11.87 -4.23
N LYS A 29 -2.78 11.94 -5.15
CA LYS A 29 -2.27 13.19 -5.71
C LYS A 29 -3.32 13.91 -6.55
N GLU A 30 -4.02 13.18 -7.42
CA GLU A 30 -5.10 13.73 -8.26
C GLU A 30 -6.28 14.23 -7.42
N LEU A 31 -6.58 13.55 -6.31
CA LEU A 31 -7.62 13.96 -5.36
C LEU A 31 -7.17 15.10 -4.41
N GLY A 32 -5.92 15.54 -4.47
CA GLY A 32 -5.40 16.64 -3.67
C GLY A 32 -5.36 16.38 -2.16
N LEU A 33 -5.40 15.12 -1.72
CA LEU A 33 -5.63 14.76 -0.32
C LEU A 33 -4.46 15.09 0.63
N MET A 34 -3.26 15.28 0.11
CA MET A 34 -2.07 15.62 0.90
C MET A 34 -1.58 17.06 0.67
N GLY A 35 -2.39 17.89 -0.01
CA GLY A 35 -2.02 19.25 -0.38
C GLY A 35 -1.08 19.34 -1.58
N PRO A 36 -0.87 20.55 -2.13
CA PRO A 36 -0.13 20.78 -3.37
C PRO A 36 1.39 20.57 -3.25
N ASP A 37 1.93 20.65 -2.04
CA ASP A 37 3.38 20.58 -1.80
C ASP A 37 3.93 19.15 -1.86
N VAL A 38 3.05 18.15 -1.73
CA VAL A 38 3.44 16.74 -1.73
C VAL A 38 3.52 16.22 -3.17
N LYS A 39 4.75 16.08 -3.66
CA LYS A 39 5.01 15.72 -5.08
C LYS A 39 4.99 14.23 -5.36
N ILE A 40 5.36 13.42 -4.37
CA ILE A 40 5.56 11.97 -4.48
C ILE A 40 4.78 11.29 -3.36
N ILE A 41 3.91 10.37 -3.73
CA ILE A 41 3.07 9.60 -2.81
C ILE A 41 3.16 8.13 -3.22
N TYR A 42 3.27 7.24 -2.25
CA TYR A 42 3.20 5.80 -2.45
C TYR A 42 2.20 5.20 -1.47
N GLY A 43 1.43 4.21 -1.91
CA GLY A 43 0.56 3.42 -1.03
C GLY A 43 1.24 2.10 -0.66
N ILE A 44 1.06 1.66 0.58
CA ILE A 44 1.38 0.29 1.02
C ILE A 44 0.11 -0.30 1.63
N PRO A 45 -0.82 -0.85 0.82
CA PRO A 45 -1.94 -1.61 1.36
C PRO A 45 -1.44 -2.81 2.17
N LEU A 46 -2.12 -3.07 3.27
CA LEU A 46 -1.90 -4.22 4.13
C LEU A 46 -3.15 -5.09 4.10
N SER A 47 -2.96 -6.39 3.88
CA SER A 47 -4.02 -7.38 3.99
C SER A 47 -3.59 -8.48 4.96
N ALA A 48 -4.29 -8.56 6.08
CA ALA A 48 -4.16 -9.62 7.09
C ALA A 48 -5.35 -10.59 7.05
N SER A 49 -6.28 -10.42 6.10
CA SER A 49 -7.37 -11.36 5.92
C SER A 49 -6.85 -12.66 5.31
N SER A 50 -7.38 -13.78 5.80
CA SER A 50 -7.17 -15.08 5.18
C SER A 50 -7.82 -15.06 3.79
N LYS A 51 -7.03 -15.35 2.75
CA LYS A 51 -7.57 -15.55 1.40
C LYS A 51 -8.53 -16.73 1.43
N ASN A 52 -9.81 -16.46 1.26
CA ASN A 52 -10.81 -17.50 1.17
C ASN A 52 -11.13 -17.75 -0.30
N VAL A 53 -10.73 -18.92 -0.78
CA VAL A 53 -10.85 -19.31 -2.21
C VAL A 53 -12.30 -19.24 -2.71
N PHE A 54 -13.29 -19.33 -1.81
CA PHE A 54 -14.72 -19.27 -2.14
C PHE A 54 -15.28 -17.84 -2.19
N PHE A 55 -14.68 -16.88 -1.47
CA PHE A 55 -15.20 -15.50 -1.40
C PHE A 55 -14.33 -14.48 -2.16
N ASP A 56 -13.03 -14.75 -2.34
CA ASP A 56 -12.08 -13.84 -2.98
C ASP A 56 -11.90 -14.06 -4.49
N ARG A 57 -12.45 -15.15 -5.04
CA ARG A 57 -12.43 -15.43 -6.49
C ARG A 57 -13.83 -15.19 -7.07
N LYS A 58 -14.05 -14.01 -7.64
CA LYS A 58 -15.12 -13.73 -8.61
C LYS A 58 -14.54 -13.71 -10.01
#